data_AF-A0A8X7BMQ0-F1
#
_entry.id   AF-A0A8X7BMQ0-F1
#
_cell.length_a   1.000
_cell.length_b   1.000
_cell.length_c   1.000
_cell.angle_alpha   90.00
_cell.angle_beta   90.00
_cell.angle_gamma   90.00
#
_symmetry.space_group_name_H-M   'P 1'
#
loop_
_entity.id
_entity.type
_entity.pdbx_description
1 polymer ?
#
loop_
_entity_poly.entity_id
_entity_poly.type
_entity_poly.pdbx_seq_one_letter_code
_entity_poly.pdbx_strand_id
1 'polypeptide(L)'
;MGNEGYKIVFDHVSIFVRKVHINPGVLIAHAKALEKATAKYPIDRVNCKVFSIPQSSYSFIQDNVFSGQMPKRIVLACVDNDAFNGNYKSHLLNLITTM
;
A
#
# COMPACT_ATOMS: atom_id res chain seq x y z
N MET A 1 10.41 -31.42 5.21
CA MET A 1 10.44 -31.64 3.75
C MET A 1 9.95 -30.36 3.07
N GLY A 2 10.73 -29.43 2.53
CA GLY A 2 12.16 -29.15 2.46
C GLY A 2 12.23 -27.64 2.23
N ASN A 3 13.09 -26.95 2.98
CA ASN A 3 13.28 -25.51 2.84
C ASN A 3 14.14 -25.27 1.60
N GLU A 4 13.52 -25.21 0.43
CA GLU A 4 14.20 -24.82 -0.80
C GLU A 4 14.46 -23.31 -0.70
N GLY A 5 15.64 -22.96 -0.17
CA GLY A 5 16.10 -21.59 -0.08
C GLY A 5 16.21 -20.99 -1.47
N TYR A 6 15.20 -20.24 -1.88
CA TYR A 6 15.22 -19.51 -3.14
C TYR A 6 16.27 -18.40 -3.04
N LYS A 7 17.38 -18.57 -3.76
CA LYS A 7 18.41 -17.54 -3.91
C LYS A 7 17.98 -16.61 -5.04
N ILE A 8 17.35 -15.49 -4.70
CA ILE A 8 17.03 -14.44 -5.66
C ILE A 8 18.33 -13.69 -6.00
N VAL A 9 18.88 -13.94 -7.18
CA VAL A 9 20.04 -13.21 -7.71
C VAL A 9 19.53 -12.20 -8.72
N PHE A 10 19.63 -10.91 -8.38
CA PHE A 10 19.34 -9.84 -9.32
C PHE A 10 20.59 -9.56 -10.16
N ASP A 11 20.59 -10.00 -11.41
CA ASP A 11 21.74 -9.84 -12.31
C ASP A 11 21.86 -8.39 -12.79
N HIS A 12 20.73 -7.79 -13.18
CA HIS A 12 20.65 -6.39 -13.60
C HIS A 12 19.32 -5.77 -13.13
N VAL A 13 19.40 -4.69 -12.34
CA VAL A 13 18.25 -3.91 -11.89
C VAL A 13 18.40 -2.49 -12.38
N SER A 14 17.43 -2.03 -13.17
CA SER A 14 17.37 -0.65 -13.66
C SER A 14 16.02 -0.03 -13.30
N ILE A 15 16.05 1.08 -12.56
CA ILE A 15 14.87 1.89 -12.26
C ILE A 15 14.86 3.08 -13.22
N PHE A 16 13.83 3.16 -14.06
CA PHE A 16 13.60 4.29 -14.94
C PHE A 16 12.64 5.27 -14.27
N VAL A 17 13.18 6.40 -13.81
CA VAL A 17 12.36 7.51 -13.29
C VAL A 17 12.25 8.59 -14.34
N ARG A 18 11.02 9.02 -14.63
CA ARG A 18 10.77 10.11 -15.57
C ARG A 18 11.15 11.44 -14.93
N LYS A 19 12.25 12.05 -15.38
CA LYS A 19 12.62 13.42 -15.02
C LYS A 19 11.93 14.40 -15.98
N VAL A 20 11.08 15.27 -15.45
CA VAL A 20 10.40 16.31 -16.23
C VAL A 20 11.26 17.58 -16.23
N HIS A 21 11.57 18.13 -17.42
CA HIS A 21 12.17 19.44 -17.56
C HIS A 21 11.06 20.50 -17.62
N ILE A 22 11.06 21.39 -16.64
CA ILE A 22 10.05 22.44 -16.49
C ILE A 22 10.58 23.71 -17.18
N ASN A 23 9.69 24.49 -17.80
CA ASN A 23 10.05 25.78 -18.37
C ASN A 23 10.66 26.69 -17.26
N PRO A 24 11.83 27.33 -17.50
CA PRO A 24 12.49 28.17 -16.51
C PRO A 24 11.60 29.27 -15.91
N GLY A 25 10.65 29.83 -16.68
CA GLY A 25 9.72 30.85 -16.17
C GLY A 25 8.81 30.32 -15.05
N VAL A 26 8.38 29.06 -15.14
CA VAL A 26 7.53 28.40 -14.13
C VAL A 26 8.35 28.10 -12.87
N LEU A 27 9.63 27.76 -13.02
CA LEU A 27 10.52 27.50 -11.88
C LEU A 27 10.76 28.77 -11.04
N ILE A 28 11.00 29.91 -11.70
CA ILE A 28 11.14 31.20 -11.03
C ILE A 28 9.84 31.60 -10.33
N ALA A 29 8.69 31.38 -10.99
CA ALA A 29 7.38 31.65 -10.40
C ALA A 29 7.13 30.80 -9.13
N HIS A 30 7.49 29.51 -9.15
CA HIS A 30 7.39 28.66 -7.96
C HIS A 30 8.34 29.10 -6.85
N ALA A 31 9.59 29.47 -7.16
CA ALA A 31 10.53 29.99 -6.16
C ALA A 31 9.96 31.24 -5.45
N LYS A 32 9.43 32.19 -6.21
CA LYS A 32 8.80 33.40 -5.66
C LYS A 32 7.50 33.13 -4.89
N ALA A 33 6.76 32.07 -5.25
CA ALA A 33 5.58 31.65 -4.51
C ALA A 33 5.96 31.01 -3.17
N LEU A 34 7.03 30.21 -3.14
CA LEU A 34 7.54 29.55 -1.94
C LEU A 34 8.15 30.54 -0.93
N GLU A 35 8.70 31.66 -1.40
CA GLU A 35 9.14 32.77 -0.53
C GLU A 35 7.97 33.39 0.26
N LYS A 36 6.78 33.42 -0.35
CA LYS A 36 5.58 34.05 0.24
C LYS A 36 4.72 33.07 1.04
N ALA A 37 4.68 31.81 0.63
CA ALA A 37 3.80 30.81 1.22
C ALA A 37 4.45 29.41 1.25
N THR A 38 4.33 28.72 2.38
CA THR A 38 4.82 27.36 2.54
C THR A 38 4.05 26.38 1.66
N ALA A 39 4.76 25.52 0.93
CA ALA A 39 4.14 24.42 0.19
C ALA A 39 3.62 23.34 1.14
N LYS A 40 2.34 22.98 0.98
CA LYS A 40 1.71 21.86 1.67
C LYS A 40 1.79 20.62 0.78
N TYR A 41 2.41 19.57 1.29
CA TYR A 41 2.50 18.27 0.64
C TYR A 41 1.65 17.27 1.42
N PRO A 42 0.33 17.16 1.14
CA PRO A 42 -0.51 16.20 1.81
C PRO A 42 -0.03 14.78 1.49
N ILE A 43 0.22 13.99 2.54
CA ILE A 43 0.59 12.59 2.43
C ILE A 43 -0.65 11.76 2.74
N ASP A 44 -1.16 11.03 1.74
CA ASP A 44 -2.19 10.03 1.95
C ASP A 44 -1.53 8.75 2.50
N ARG A 45 -1.83 8.40 3.75
CA ARG A 45 -1.34 7.17 4.39
C ARG A 45 -2.35 6.05 4.19
N VAL A 46 -1.91 4.93 3.63
CA VAL A 46 -2.68 3.68 3.59
C VAL A 46 -2.25 2.83 4.78
N ASN A 47 -3.21 2.45 5.63
CA ASN A 47 -2.96 1.57 6.77
C ASN A 47 -3.71 0.24 6.57
N CYS A 48 -2.99 -0.87 6.63
CA CYS A 48 -3.55 -2.21 6.52
C CYS A 48 -3.59 -2.84 7.92
N LYS A 49 -4.80 -3.12 8.42
CA LYS A 49 -5.00 -3.86 9.67
C LYS A 49 -5.45 -5.28 9.34
N VAL A 50 -4.72 -6.26 9.86
CA VAL A 50 -4.95 -7.68 9.58
C VAL A 50 -5.75 -8.29 10.72
N PHE A 51 -6.76 -9.06 10.37
CA PHE A 51 -7.59 -9.80 11.32
C PHE A 51 -7.61 -11.28 10.94
N SER A 52 -7.48 -12.15 11.93
CA SER A 52 -7.53 -13.59 11.75
C SER A 52 -8.95 -14.08 12.05
N ILE A 53 -9.62 -14.64 11.05
CA ILE A 53 -10.94 -15.27 11.19
C ILE A 53 -10.71 -16.78 11.43
N PRO A 54 -11.18 -17.36 12.55
CA PRO A 54 -11.06 -18.79 12.79
C PRO A 54 -12.03 -19.60 11.89
N GLN A 55 -11.61 -20.79 11.47
CA GLN A 55 -12.30 -21.63 10.47
C GLN A 55 -13.72 -22.09 10.83
N SER A 56 -14.18 -21.88 12.06
CA SER A 56 -15.50 -22.31 12.54
C SER A 56 -16.42 -21.15 12.94
N SER A 57 -16.06 -19.91 12.64
CA SER A 57 -16.86 -18.74 12.98
C SER A 57 -17.61 -18.20 11.76
N TYR A 58 -18.95 -18.22 11.83
CA TYR A 58 -19.83 -17.65 10.82
C TYR A 58 -19.96 -16.12 10.92
N SER A 59 -19.67 -15.55 12.09
CA SER A 59 -19.71 -14.11 12.33
C SER A 59 -18.42 -13.65 13.02
N PHE A 60 -17.73 -12.71 12.39
CA PHE A 60 -16.55 -12.05 12.95
C PHE A 60 -16.86 -10.56 13.08
N ILE A 61 -17.00 -10.07 14.31
CA ILE A 61 -17.24 -8.66 14.61
C ILE A 61 -15.98 -8.11 15.25
N GLN A 62 -15.42 -7.09 14.62
CA GLN A 62 -14.24 -6.40 15.13
C GLN A 62 -14.56 -4.93 15.34
N ASP A 63 -14.60 -4.53 16.61
CA ASP A 63 -14.78 -3.14 16.96
C ASP A 63 -13.49 -2.34 16.77
N ASN A 64 -13.64 -1.04 16.51
CA ASN A 64 -12.54 -0.07 16.42
C ASN A 64 -11.46 -0.49 15.39
N VAL A 65 -11.90 -0.81 14.17
CA VAL A 65 -11.00 -1.12 13.04
C VAL A 65 -10.05 0.05 12.76
N PHE A 66 -10.55 1.29 12.89
CA PHE A 66 -9.77 2.51 12.72
C PHE A 66 -9.68 3.27 14.05
N SER A 67 -8.51 3.28 14.66
CA SER A 67 -8.24 4.09 15.85
C SER A 67 -7.52 5.37 15.43
N GLY A 68 -8.26 6.48 15.35
CA GLY A 68 -7.74 7.80 14.98
C GLY A 68 -8.35 8.37 13.70
N GLN A 69 -7.53 8.64 12.68
CA GLN A 69 -7.98 9.29 11.46
C GLN A 69 -8.94 8.41 10.65
N MET A 70 -10.07 8.99 10.25
CA MET A 70 -11.06 8.32 9.39
C MET A 70 -10.48 8.15 7.98
N PRO A 71 -10.47 6.92 7.43
CA PRO A 71 -9.98 6.69 6.08
C PRO A 71 -10.94 7.26 5.03
N LYS A 72 -10.39 7.70 3.89
CA LYS A 72 -11.19 8.16 2.73
C LYS A 72 -11.79 7.00 1.92
N ARG A 73 -11.17 5.81 1.98
CA ARG A 73 -11.58 4.61 1.26
C ARG A 73 -11.21 3.39 2.08
N ILE A 74 -12.11 2.41 2.13
CA ILE A 74 -11.87 1.11 2.78
C ILE A 74 -11.83 0.04 1.68
N VAL A 75 -10.82 -0.82 1.74
CA VAL A 75 -10.72 -2.01 0.89
C VAL A 75 -10.61 -3.21 1.80
N LEU A 76 -11.51 -4.17 1.62
CA LEU A 76 -11.52 -5.42 2.36
C LEU A 76 -11.05 -6.53 1.41
N ALA A 77 -10.07 -7.30 1.86
CA ALA A 77 -9.59 -8.47 1.14
C ALA A 77 -9.55 -9.65 2.11
N CYS A 78 -10.21 -10.74 1.73
CA CYS A 78 -10.17 -11.98 2.49
C CYS A 78 -9.20 -12.92 1.77
N VAL A 79 -8.21 -13.41 2.50
CA VAL A 79 -7.19 -14.33 2.00
C VAL A 79 -6.99 -15.45 3.01
N ASP A 80 -6.64 -16.63 2.52
CA ASP A 80 -6.26 -17.74 3.39
C ASP A 80 -4.98 -17.37 4.17
N ASN A 81 -4.88 -17.82 5.43
CA ASN A 81 -3.75 -17.50 6.28
C ASN A 81 -2.42 -17.99 5.68
N ASP A 82 -2.43 -19.13 5.00
CA ASP A 82 -1.27 -19.68 4.30
C ASP A 82 -0.83 -18.81 3.11
N ALA A 83 -1.79 -18.18 2.42
CA ALA A 83 -1.50 -17.23 1.33
C ALA A 83 -0.95 -15.91 1.87
N PHE A 84 -1.49 -15.42 3.00
CA PHE A 84 -0.98 -14.23 3.69
C PHE A 84 0.46 -14.39 4.19
N ASN A 85 0.82 -15.60 4.66
CA ASN A 85 2.16 -15.91 5.16
C ASN A 85 3.19 -16.24 4.06
N GLY A 86 2.81 -16.14 2.78
CA GLY A 86 3.75 -16.27 1.66
C GLY A 86 3.90 -17.67 1.07
N ASN A 87 2.88 -18.53 1.17
CA ASN A 87 2.87 -19.78 0.42
C ASN A 87 2.60 -19.52 -1.08
N TYR A 88 3.63 -19.69 -1.91
CA TYR A 88 3.62 -19.40 -3.35
C TYR A 88 2.62 -20.23 -4.18
N LYS A 89 2.02 -21.30 -3.62
CA LYS A 89 1.02 -22.12 -4.30
C LYS A 89 -0.41 -21.58 -4.18
N SER A 90 -0.66 -20.65 -3.27
CA SER A 90 -2.01 -20.16 -2.98
C SER A 90 -2.27 -18.84 -3.70
N HIS A 91 -3.43 -18.72 -4.36
CA HIS A 91 -3.79 -17.50 -5.09
C HIS A 91 -4.03 -16.34 -4.11
N LEU A 92 -3.38 -15.21 -4.38
CA LEU A 92 -3.14 -14.17 -3.37
C LEU A 92 -4.25 -13.13 -3.18
N LEU A 93 -5.32 -13.10 -3.98
CA LEU A 93 -6.29 -11.98 -3.93
C LEU A 93 -7.70 -12.39 -4.38
N ASN A 94 -8.64 -12.52 -3.43
CA ASN A 94 -10.07 -12.40 -3.70
C ASN A 94 -10.53 -11.02 -3.22
N LEU A 95 -10.72 -10.10 -4.16
CA LEU A 95 -11.25 -8.75 -3.89
C LEU A 95 -12.78 -8.81 -3.85
N ILE A 96 -13.38 -8.43 -2.72
CA ILE A 96 -14.79 -8.08 -2.65
C ILE A 96 -14.89 -6.55 -2.74
N THR A 97 -15.50 -6.08 -3.83
CA THR A 97 -15.60 -4.67 -4.25
C THR A 97 -16.32 -3.79 -3.23
N THR A 98 -15.80 -2.57 -3.08
CA THR A 98 -16.19 -1.45 -2.21
C THR A 98 -17.56 -0.85 -2.55
N MET A 99 -18.29 -0.41 -1.51
CA MET A 99 -19.13 0.80 -1.54
C MET A 99 -18.47 1.89 -0.69
#